data_AF-A0A920KRN6-F1
#
_entry.id   AF-A0A920KRN6-F1
#
_cell.length_a   1.000
_cell.length_b   1.000
_cell.length_c   1.000
_cell.angle_alpha   90.00
_cell.angle_beta   90.00
_cell.angle_gamma   90.00
#
_symmetry.space_group_name_H-M   'P 1'
#
loop_
_entity.id
_entity.type
_entity.pdbx_description
1 polymer ?
#
loop_
_entity_poly.entity_id
_entity_poly.type
_entity_poly.pdbx_seq_one_letter_code
_entity_poly.pdbx_strand_id
1 'polypeptide(L)'
;MSNFKYILSTFVILFIVSCAQEDAAVSGDTGPIYKGPYYNEFLACNAGPEFDNGIQEMLSAWQELPSAAGLGWAGVYAPVGEDHRFSNGWWELEWDSKESSDNAFSNPSPEFLAWSEKYADVMTCDIEGRFPWTFYLPRDPASFGEVMGEQGYFASEFLACNFKEGKVRQDLRAAVVQFNEYLDQNGSANPYFYGVYFPEYDGAEADFFGVIGMLALTQ
;
A
#
# COMPACT_ATOMS: atom_id res chain seq x y z
N MET A 1 25.85 7.14 80.66
CA MET A 1 24.71 6.21 80.53
C MET A 1 23.98 6.59 79.25
N SER A 2 24.45 6.07 78.12
CA SER A 2 23.88 4.92 77.41
C SER A 2 22.41 5.13 77.02
N ASN A 3 22.17 5.44 75.75
CA ASN A 3 21.40 4.56 74.87
C ASN A 3 21.56 5.03 73.40
N PHE A 4 22.37 4.28 72.67
CA PHE A 4 22.60 4.39 71.23
C PHE A 4 21.76 3.29 70.56
N LYS A 5 20.73 3.67 69.82
CA LYS A 5 19.90 2.86 68.89
C LYS A 5 19.40 3.89 67.85
N TYR A 6 19.63 3.79 66.54
CA TYR A 6 19.33 2.73 65.57
C TYR A 6 20.36 2.82 64.40
N ILE A 7 21.06 1.75 64.06
CA ILE A 7 20.84 0.84 62.92
C ILE A 7 21.00 1.50 61.53
N LEU A 8 22.19 1.24 61.01
CA LEU A 8 22.63 1.03 59.63
C LEU A 8 21.52 0.67 58.61
N SER A 9 21.46 1.37 57.48
CA SER A 9 21.49 0.80 56.11
C SER A 9 20.88 1.80 55.11
N THR A 10 21.73 2.62 54.50
CA THR A 10 21.37 3.40 53.31
C THR A 10 21.48 2.45 52.10
N PHE A 11 20.41 1.71 51.81
CA PHE A 11 20.30 1.01 50.53
C PHE A 11 19.98 2.03 49.46
N VAL A 12 21.00 2.40 48.70
CA VAL A 12 20.86 3.04 47.40
C VAL A 12 20.21 2.02 46.46
N ILE A 13 18.92 2.21 46.17
CA ILE A 13 18.29 1.56 45.02
C ILE A 13 18.24 2.60 43.90
N LEU A 14 19.34 2.65 43.15
CA LEU A 14 19.36 3.09 41.78
C LEU A 14 18.80 1.94 40.94
N PHE A 15 17.55 2.03 40.50
CA PHE A 15 17.07 1.27 39.36
C PHE A 15 16.24 2.18 38.43
N ILE A 16 16.96 2.65 37.40
CA ILE A 16 16.57 2.79 35.99
C ILE A 16 15.13 3.21 35.67
N VAL A 17 15.05 4.45 35.14
CA VAL A 17 14.27 4.86 33.95
C VAL A 17 13.32 3.77 33.44
N SER A 18 12.09 3.81 33.92
CA SER A 18 10.95 3.31 33.16
C SER A 18 10.72 4.35 32.07
N CYS A 19 11.07 4.01 30.83
CA CYS A 19 10.56 4.74 29.68
C CYS A 19 9.03 4.57 29.69
N ALA A 20 8.34 5.61 30.14
CA ALA A 20 6.96 5.82 29.77
C ALA A 20 6.93 5.99 28.25
N GLN A 21 6.34 5.02 27.57
CA GLN A 21 5.86 5.17 26.20
C GLN A 21 4.47 4.53 26.17
N GLU A 22 3.47 5.28 26.66
CA GLU A 22 2.10 5.12 26.19
C GLU A 22 1.94 6.10 25.01
N ASP A 23 1.77 5.52 23.82
CA ASP A 23 0.67 5.82 22.89
C ASP A 23 1.08 5.50 21.44
N ALA A 24 0.72 4.30 21.00
CA ALA A 24 -0.08 4.17 19.79
C ALA A 24 -1.19 3.17 20.13
N ALA A 25 -2.40 3.70 20.29
CA ALA A 25 -3.59 2.96 20.64
C ALA A 25 -3.81 1.79 19.67
N VAL A 26 -3.84 0.56 20.20
CA VAL A 26 -4.55 -0.56 19.57
C VAL A 26 -6.04 -0.27 19.78
N SER A 27 -6.64 0.56 18.92
CA SER A 27 -8.10 0.69 18.88
C SER A 27 -8.65 -0.52 18.10
N GLY A 28 -9.43 -1.38 18.76
CA GLY A 28 -10.04 -2.59 18.17
C GLY A 28 -10.91 -2.31 16.93
N ASP A 29 -11.24 -3.31 16.09
CA ASP A 29 -11.14 -4.77 16.27
C ASP A 29 -10.90 -5.47 14.90
N THR A 30 -9.84 -6.24 14.64
CA THR A 30 -8.75 -6.71 15.50
C THR A 30 -7.48 -6.88 14.66
N GLY A 31 -6.53 -5.94 14.62
CA GLY A 31 -5.20 -6.12 14.00
C GLY A 31 -4.56 -4.82 13.51
N PRO A 32 -3.26 -4.74 13.16
CA PRO A 32 -2.62 -3.46 12.89
C PRO A 32 -3.06 -2.86 11.53
N ILE A 33 -3.32 -1.55 11.55
CA ILE A 33 -3.13 -0.67 10.37
C ILE A 33 -1.93 0.19 10.74
N TYR A 34 -0.87 0.11 9.95
CA TYR A 34 0.25 1.02 10.05
C TYR A 34 -0.02 2.31 9.28
N LYS A 35 -0.57 2.20 8.07
CA LYS A 35 -0.96 3.32 7.20
C LYS A 35 -2.27 3.03 6.45
N GLY A 36 -3.02 4.09 6.17
CA GLY A 36 -4.37 4.04 5.63
C GLY A 36 -5.47 4.02 6.72
N PRO A 37 -6.71 3.65 6.38
CA PRO A 37 -7.17 3.31 5.04
C PRO A 37 -7.06 4.49 4.06
N TYR A 38 -6.56 4.23 2.86
CA TYR A 38 -6.53 5.15 1.73
C TYR A 38 -7.64 4.83 0.72
N TYR A 39 -8.00 5.80 -0.11
CA TYR A 39 -8.92 5.60 -1.22
C TYR A 39 -8.11 5.34 -2.49
N ASN A 40 -8.09 4.10 -2.96
CA ASN A 40 -7.35 3.69 -4.15
C ASN A 40 -8.32 3.45 -5.29
N GLU A 41 -7.92 3.81 -6.50
CA GLU A 41 -8.66 3.49 -7.71
C GLU A 41 -7.77 2.74 -8.67
N PHE A 42 -8.33 1.70 -9.29
CA PHE A 42 -7.71 1.01 -10.41
C PHE A 42 -8.42 1.41 -11.69
N LEU A 43 -7.65 1.91 -12.66
CA LEU A 43 -8.09 2.21 -14.01
C LEU A 43 -7.61 1.10 -14.93
N ALA A 44 -8.51 0.51 -15.71
CA ALA A 44 -8.13 -0.44 -16.75
C ALA A 44 -7.42 0.29 -17.89
N CYS A 45 -6.24 -0.17 -18.27
CA CYS A 45 -5.42 0.45 -19.30
C CYS A 45 -5.08 -0.51 -20.43
N ASN A 46 -4.99 0.01 -21.65
CA ASN A 46 -4.58 -0.72 -22.84
C ASN A 46 -3.27 -0.13 -23.38
N ALA A 47 -2.34 -1.03 -23.69
CA ALA A 47 -1.12 -0.68 -24.41
C ALA A 47 -1.47 -0.20 -25.82
N GLY A 48 -0.94 0.95 -26.21
CA GLY A 48 -1.01 1.48 -27.57
C GLY A 48 0.12 0.95 -28.45
N PRO A 49 0.14 1.33 -29.74
CA PRO A 49 1.18 0.90 -30.68
C PRO A 49 2.61 1.31 -30.28
N GLU A 50 2.76 2.37 -29.48
CA GLU A 50 4.07 2.87 -29.05
C GLU A 50 4.41 2.49 -27.60
N PHE A 51 3.69 1.55 -26.98
CA PHE A 51 3.88 1.19 -25.56
C PHE A 51 5.33 0.79 -25.25
N ASP A 52 5.88 -0.18 -25.98
CA ASP A 52 7.22 -0.74 -25.71
C ASP A 52 8.34 0.31 -25.81
N ASN A 53 8.18 1.29 -26.72
CA ASN A 53 9.18 2.34 -26.94
C ASN A 53 8.95 3.57 -26.07
N GLY A 54 7.70 3.83 -25.66
CA GLY A 54 7.28 5.11 -25.09
C GLY A 54 6.99 5.07 -23.58
N ILE A 55 6.76 3.90 -22.99
CA ILE A 55 6.27 3.81 -21.59
C ILE A 55 7.22 4.45 -20.58
N GLN A 56 8.53 4.29 -20.76
CA GLN A 56 9.52 4.88 -19.84
C GLN A 56 9.56 6.41 -19.92
N GLU A 57 9.49 6.95 -21.13
CA GLU A 57 9.41 8.41 -21.31
C GLU A 57 8.10 8.95 -20.74
N MET A 58 6.98 8.26 -20.99
CA MET A 58 5.66 8.64 -20.49
C MET A 58 5.62 8.69 -18.96
N LEU A 59 6.13 7.65 -18.28
CA LEU A 59 6.17 7.58 -16.81
C LEU A 59 7.16 8.60 -16.21
N SER A 60 8.29 8.85 -16.88
CA SER A 60 9.21 9.92 -16.46
C SER A 60 8.53 11.29 -16.57
N ALA A 61 7.81 11.54 -17.66
CA ALA A 61 7.08 12.78 -17.85
C ALA A 61 5.91 12.94 -16.85
N TRP A 62 5.29 11.84 -16.42
CA TRP A 62 4.27 11.86 -15.36
C TRP A 62 4.84 12.36 -14.03
N GLN A 63 6.04 11.92 -13.65
CA GLN A 63 6.68 12.31 -12.39
C GLN A 63 7.01 13.80 -12.32
N GLU A 64 7.18 14.46 -13.46
CA GLU A 64 7.43 15.90 -13.56
C GLU A 64 6.15 16.74 -13.53
N LEU A 65 4.96 16.12 -13.62
CA LEU A 65 3.71 16.84 -13.52
C LEU A 65 3.50 17.37 -12.08
N PRO A 66 2.88 18.56 -11.93
CA PRO A 66 2.38 18.97 -10.63
C PRO A 66 1.38 17.93 -10.11
N SER A 67 1.65 17.36 -8.94
CA SER A 67 0.74 16.38 -8.34
C SER A 67 -0.63 17.01 -8.08
N ALA A 68 -1.69 16.27 -8.44
CA ALA A 68 -3.05 16.66 -8.10
C ALA A 68 -3.20 16.70 -6.57
N ALA A 69 -4.03 17.64 -6.08
CA ALA A 69 -4.31 17.72 -4.65
C ALA A 69 -4.88 16.38 -4.14
N GLY A 70 -4.31 15.86 -3.06
CA GLY A 70 -4.73 14.60 -2.44
C GLY A 70 -4.19 13.33 -3.11
N LEU A 71 -3.48 13.41 -4.24
CA LEU A 71 -2.80 12.25 -4.85
C LEU A 71 -1.52 11.95 -4.06
N GLY A 72 -1.51 10.79 -3.37
CA GLY A 72 -0.41 10.36 -2.52
C GLY A 72 0.58 9.43 -3.25
N TRP A 73 0.07 8.53 -4.08
CA TRP A 73 0.89 7.56 -4.80
C TRP A 73 0.23 7.14 -6.11
N ALA A 74 1.03 6.70 -7.07
CA ALA A 74 0.58 6.17 -8.34
C ALA A 74 1.51 5.04 -8.82
N GLY A 75 0.94 3.98 -9.38
CA GLY A 75 1.69 2.87 -9.95
C GLY A 75 0.98 2.25 -11.15
N VAL A 76 1.77 1.77 -12.12
CA VAL A 76 1.26 1.11 -13.32
C VAL A 76 1.69 -0.35 -13.32
N TYR A 77 0.73 -1.21 -13.62
CA TYR A 77 0.87 -2.66 -13.63
C TYR A 77 0.66 -3.17 -15.05
N ALA A 78 1.65 -3.88 -15.56
CA ALA A 78 1.51 -4.68 -16.77
C ALA A 78 1.49 -6.17 -16.38
N PRO A 79 0.58 -6.98 -16.92
CA PRO A 79 0.61 -8.42 -16.68
C PRO A 79 1.91 -9.03 -17.24
N VAL A 80 2.47 -10.00 -16.52
CA VAL A 80 3.70 -10.72 -16.90
C VAL A 80 3.43 -12.22 -16.94
N GLY A 81 3.95 -12.89 -17.96
CA GLY A 81 3.74 -14.32 -18.17
C GLY A 81 2.37 -14.65 -18.75
N GLU A 82 2.00 -15.93 -18.74
CA GLU A 82 0.74 -16.43 -19.32
C GLU A 82 -0.34 -16.67 -18.26
N ASP A 83 0.01 -16.64 -16.98
CA ASP A 83 -0.90 -16.93 -15.87
C ASP A 83 -1.38 -15.63 -15.20
N HIS A 84 -2.26 -14.92 -15.91
CA HIS A 84 -2.87 -13.69 -15.43
C HIS A 84 -4.39 -13.71 -15.63
N ARG A 85 -5.12 -13.21 -14.63
CA ARG A 85 -6.59 -13.07 -14.73
C ARG A 85 -7.01 -12.01 -15.76
N PHE A 86 -6.22 -10.95 -15.89
CA PHE A 86 -6.49 -9.81 -16.74
C PHE A 86 -5.37 -9.66 -17.76
N SER A 87 -5.73 -9.54 -19.04
CA SER A 87 -4.78 -9.34 -20.13
C SER A 87 -4.45 -7.86 -20.37
N ASN A 88 -5.21 -6.94 -19.76
CA ASN A 88 -4.99 -5.50 -19.82
C ASN A 88 -4.10 -5.04 -18.66
N GLY A 89 -3.48 -3.87 -18.82
CA GLY A 89 -2.74 -3.19 -17.76
C GLY A 89 -3.67 -2.47 -16.80
N TRP A 90 -3.12 -2.03 -15.67
CA TRP A 90 -3.86 -1.28 -14.65
C TRP A 90 -3.04 -0.10 -14.15
N TRP A 91 -3.69 1.03 -13.94
CA TRP A 91 -3.11 2.16 -13.22
C TRP A 91 -3.78 2.28 -11.87
N GLU A 92 -3.01 2.13 -10.81
CA GLU A 92 -3.44 2.41 -9.45
C GLU A 92 -3.12 3.84 -9.05
N LEU A 93 -4.11 4.53 -8.50
CA LEU A 93 -3.98 5.87 -7.93
C LEU A 93 -4.44 5.84 -6.49
N GLU A 94 -3.57 6.21 -5.57
CA GLU A 94 -3.87 6.33 -4.13
C GLU A 94 -4.17 7.80 -3.80
N TRP A 95 -5.35 8.03 -3.26
CA TRP A 95 -5.85 9.34 -2.86
C TRP A 95 -6.10 9.39 -1.36
N ASP A 96 -6.04 10.60 -0.81
CA ASP A 96 -6.49 10.87 0.56
C ASP A 96 -8.01 10.67 0.73
N SER A 97 -8.78 10.79 -0.35
CA SER A 97 -10.23 10.73 -0.36
C SER A 97 -10.81 10.57 -1.77
N LYS A 98 -12.05 10.07 -1.82
CA LYS A 98 -12.85 10.05 -3.05
C LYS A 98 -13.05 11.46 -3.65
N GLU A 99 -13.26 12.46 -2.79
CA GLU A 99 -13.50 13.84 -3.20
C GLU A 99 -12.30 14.42 -3.95
N SER A 100 -11.08 14.16 -3.47
CA SER A 100 -9.84 14.57 -4.17
C SER A 100 -9.72 13.94 -5.55
N SER A 101 -9.99 12.64 -5.68
CA SER A 101 -10.02 11.96 -6.98
C SER A 101 -11.07 12.58 -7.92
N ASP A 102 -12.32 12.68 -7.47
CA ASP A 102 -13.41 13.22 -8.29
C ASP A 102 -13.10 14.64 -8.77
N ASN A 103 -12.51 15.46 -7.91
CA ASN A 103 -12.08 16.81 -8.26
C ASN A 103 -10.94 16.81 -9.28
N ALA A 104 -9.93 15.97 -9.13
CA ALA A 104 -8.80 15.89 -10.05
C ALA A 104 -9.24 15.51 -11.47
N PHE A 105 -10.17 14.54 -11.60
CA PHE A 105 -10.68 14.13 -12.91
C PHE A 105 -11.73 15.08 -13.49
N SER A 106 -12.50 15.78 -12.66
CA SER A 106 -13.47 16.79 -13.13
C SER A 106 -12.80 18.10 -13.53
N ASN A 107 -11.65 18.41 -12.94
CA ASN A 107 -10.90 19.65 -13.15
C ASN A 107 -9.42 19.35 -13.47
N PRO A 108 -9.13 18.64 -14.58
CA PRO A 108 -7.76 18.29 -14.92
C PRO A 108 -6.93 19.54 -15.24
N SER A 109 -5.65 19.53 -14.87
CA SER A 109 -4.74 20.62 -15.23
C SER A 109 -4.44 20.64 -16.73
N PRO A 110 -4.15 21.81 -17.33
CA PRO A 110 -3.70 21.89 -18.72
C PRO A 110 -2.46 21.03 -19.00
N GLU A 111 -1.54 20.92 -18.03
CA GLU A 111 -0.33 20.11 -18.13
C GLU A 111 -0.65 18.62 -18.20
N PHE A 112 -1.60 18.14 -17.36
CA PHE A 112 -2.06 16.75 -17.41
C PHE A 112 -2.75 16.44 -18.74
N LEU A 113 -3.61 17.34 -19.24
CA LEU A 113 -4.29 17.16 -20.52
C LEU A 113 -3.28 17.09 -21.67
N ALA A 114 -2.27 17.98 -21.68
CA ALA A 114 -1.22 17.97 -22.70
C ALA A 114 -0.35 16.70 -22.62
N TRP A 115 -0.02 16.23 -21.41
CA TRP A 115 0.66 14.96 -21.22
C TRP A 115 -0.18 13.78 -21.73
N SER A 116 -1.48 13.75 -21.39
CA SER A 116 -2.39 12.69 -21.81
C SER A 116 -2.55 12.64 -23.33
N GLU A 117 -2.63 13.80 -24.00
CA GLU A 117 -2.68 13.88 -25.46
C GLU A 117 -1.36 13.42 -26.10
N LYS A 118 -0.22 13.86 -25.56
CA LYS A 118 1.11 13.50 -26.09
C LYS A 118 1.34 11.99 -26.08
N TYR A 119 0.88 11.29 -25.03
CA TYR A 119 1.17 9.88 -24.82
C TYR A 119 -0.02 8.94 -25.11
N ALA A 120 -1.05 9.42 -25.82
CA ALA A 120 -2.24 8.63 -26.16
C ALA A 120 -1.91 7.37 -26.99
N ASP A 121 -0.87 7.40 -27.82
CA ASP A 121 -0.41 6.24 -28.60
C ASP A 121 0.45 5.26 -27.78
N VAL A 122 0.86 5.63 -26.56
CA VAL A 122 1.62 4.77 -25.64
C VAL A 122 0.66 3.95 -24.80
N MET A 123 -0.28 4.60 -24.10
CA MET A 123 -1.23 3.92 -23.23
C MET A 123 -2.51 4.75 -23.08
N THR A 124 -3.66 4.08 -23.07
CA THR A 124 -4.95 4.70 -22.76
C THR A 124 -5.59 3.98 -21.58
N CYS A 125 -6.22 4.73 -20.68
CA CYS A 125 -6.89 4.18 -19.51
C CYS A 125 -8.34 4.62 -19.46
N ASP A 126 -9.21 3.74 -18.99
CA ASP A 126 -10.62 4.04 -18.75
C ASP A 126 -10.76 4.86 -17.47
N ILE A 127 -10.86 6.18 -17.64
CA ILE A 127 -11.04 7.12 -16.53
C ILE A 127 -12.47 7.05 -16.00
N GLU A 128 -13.49 6.80 -16.83
CA GLU A 128 -14.88 6.76 -16.35
C GLU A 128 -15.18 5.47 -15.59
N GLY A 129 -14.58 4.35 -16.02
CA GLY A 129 -14.67 3.03 -15.41
C GLY A 129 -13.69 2.78 -14.25
N ARG A 130 -13.43 3.77 -13.40
CA ARG A 130 -12.58 3.62 -12.20
C ARG A 130 -13.17 2.62 -11.21
N PHE A 131 -12.36 1.67 -10.73
CA PHE A 131 -12.74 0.73 -9.70
C PHE A 131 -12.22 1.20 -8.33
N PRO A 132 -13.10 1.60 -7.39
CA PRO A 132 -12.69 2.13 -6.09
C PRO A 132 -12.42 1.02 -5.06
N TRP A 133 -11.38 1.22 -4.25
CA TRP A 133 -10.95 0.31 -3.19
C TRP A 133 -10.50 1.09 -1.97
N THR A 134 -10.73 0.51 -0.80
CA THR A 134 -10.02 0.90 0.42
C THR A 134 -8.73 0.11 0.52
N PHE A 135 -7.59 0.78 0.68
CA PHE A 135 -6.28 0.13 0.86
C PHE A 135 -5.69 0.42 2.23
N TYR A 136 -5.05 -0.56 2.86
CA TYR A 136 -4.22 -0.30 4.04
C TYR A 136 -2.95 -1.15 4.07
N LEU A 137 -1.92 -0.58 4.70
CA LEU A 137 -0.67 -1.26 5.01
C LEU A 137 -0.73 -1.79 6.45
N PRO A 138 -0.60 -3.11 6.68
CA PRO A 138 -0.62 -3.68 8.02
C PRO A 138 0.63 -3.41 8.86
N ARG A 139 1.75 -3.08 8.21
CA ARG A 139 3.04 -2.78 8.84
C ARG A 139 3.84 -1.83 7.96
N ASP A 140 5.00 -1.39 8.46
CA ASP A 140 5.92 -0.56 7.69
C ASP A 140 6.35 -1.26 6.39
N PRO A 141 6.18 -0.64 5.21
CA PRO A 141 6.55 -1.25 3.94
C PRO A 141 8.06 -1.49 3.80
N ALA A 142 8.91 -0.81 4.57
CA ALA A 142 10.35 -1.05 4.58
C ALA A 142 10.80 -2.15 5.56
N SER A 143 9.85 -2.77 6.28
CA SER A 143 10.16 -3.72 7.37
C SER A 143 10.87 -5.01 6.92
N PHE A 144 10.82 -5.35 5.64
CA PHE A 144 11.59 -6.47 5.05
C PHE A 144 12.65 -6.00 4.04
N GLY A 145 12.98 -4.72 4.04
CA GLY A 145 13.87 -4.08 3.07
C GLY A 145 13.12 -3.13 2.13
N GLU A 146 13.87 -2.28 1.44
CA GLU A 146 13.31 -1.36 0.43
C GLU A 146 12.93 -2.13 -0.85
N VAL A 147 11.75 -1.82 -1.38
CA VAL A 147 11.10 -2.58 -2.47
C VAL A 147 11.08 -1.84 -3.80
N MET A 148 11.51 -0.58 -3.83
CA MET A 148 11.57 0.21 -5.06
C MET A 148 12.90 -0.06 -5.76
N GLY A 149 12.83 -0.65 -6.95
CA GLY A 149 14.00 -0.92 -7.78
C GLY A 149 14.61 0.34 -8.38
N GLU A 150 15.77 0.17 -9.03
CA GLU A 150 16.32 1.21 -9.88
C GLU A 150 15.26 1.66 -10.90
N GLN A 151 15.12 2.96 -11.12
CA GLN A 151 14.16 3.57 -12.06
C GLN A 151 12.67 3.37 -11.68
N GLY A 152 12.36 2.90 -10.46
CA GLY A 152 10.99 2.83 -9.94
C GLY A 152 10.22 1.57 -10.34
N TYR A 153 10.89 0.57 -10.93
CA TYR A 153 10.27 -0.72 -11.21
C TYR A 153 10.06 -1.55 -9.95
N PHE A 154 8.96 -2.29 -9.93
CA PHE A 154 8.60 -3.24 -8.88
C PHE A 154 7.81 -4.41 -9.48
N ALA A 155 7.79 -5.54 -8.78
CA ALA A 155 6.90 -6.65 -9.07
C ALA A 155 5.77 -6.67 -8.04
N SER A 156 4.60 -7.14 -8.43
CA SER A 156 3.50 -7.31 -7.49
C SER A 156 2.66 -8.52 -7.86
N GLU A 157 2.02 -9.09 -6.86
CA GLU A 157 1.04 -10.16 -7.01
C GLU A 157 -0.22 -9.79 -6.23
N PHE A 158 -1.37 -9.89 -6.89
CA PHE A 158 -2.68 -9.65 -6.30
C PHE A 158 -3.42 -10.96 -6.12
N LEU A 159 -3.75 -11.28 -4.88
CA LEU A 159 -4.45 -12.49 -4.48
C LEU A 159 -5.91 -12.17 -4.19
N ALA A 160 -6.80 -12.62 -5.08
CA ALA A 160 -8.24 -12.49 -4.91
C ALA A 160 -8.79 -13.48 -3.88
N CYS A 161 -9.38 -12.97 -2.80
CA CYS A 161 -9.83 -13.77 -1.67
C CYS A 161 -11.30 -13.53 -1.34
N ASN A 162 -11.97 -14.60 -0.89
CA ASN A 162 -13.35 -14.57 -0.40
C ASN A 162 -13.40 -15.13 1.01
N PHE A 163 -14.19 -14.49 1.88
CA PHE A 163 -14.49 -14.99 3.21
C PHE A 163 -15.27 -16.29 3.11
N LYS A 164 -14.96 -17.21 4.02
CA LYS A 164 -15.66 -18.50 4.18
C LYS A 164 -16.24 -18.57 5.58
N GLU A 165 -17.19 -19.49 5.81
CA GLU A 165 -17.64 -19.85 7.16
C GLU A 165 -18.17 -18.66 7.99
N GLY A 166 -18.77 -17.66 7.34
CA GLY A 166 -19.31 -16.47 8.00
C GLY A 166 -18.25 -15.49 8.51
N LYS A 167 -16.99 -15.64 8.07
CA LYS A 167 -15.89 -14.72 8.39
C LYS A 167 -16.13 -13.34 7.78
N VAL A 168 -15.59 -12.33 8.44
CA VAL A 168 -15.75 -10.92 8.07
C VAL A 168 -14.41 -10.17 8.09
N ARG A 169 -14.43 -8.88 7.68
CA ARG A 169 -13.23 -8.03 7.64
C ARG A 169 -12.46 -8.01 8.97
N GLN A 170 -13.16 -8.03 10.11
CA GLN A 170 -12.57 -8.10 11.44
C GLN A 170 -11.75 -9.39 11.65
N ASP A 171 -12.24 -10.53 11.16
CA ASP A 171 -11.48 -11.79 11.22
C ASP A 171 -10.21 -11.74 10.38
N LEU A 172 -10.25 -11.12 9.19
CA LEU A 172 -9.04 -10.94 8.37
C LEU A 172 -8.00 -10.12 9.12
N ARG A 173 -8.42 -9.05 9.78
CA ARG A 173 -7.51 -8.24 10.60
C ARG A 173 -6.85 -9.09 11.67
N ALA A 174 -7.57 -10.04 12.29
CA ALA A 174 -6.99 -10.91 13.33
C ALA A 174 -5.96 -11.86 12.74
N ALA A 175 -6.25 -12.41 11.56
CA ALA A 175 -5.32 -13.25 10.82
C ALA A 175 -4.05 -12.48 10.41
N VAL A 176 -4.19 -11.20 10.04
CA VAL A 176 -3.05 -10.31 9.72
C VAL A 176 -2.12 -10.10 10.92
N VAL A 177 -2.62 -10.07 12.15
CA VAL A 177 -1.77 -10.06 13.36
C VAL A 177 -0.90 -11.31 13.40
N GLN A 178 -1.52 -12.48 13.29
CA GLN A 178 -0.81 -13.76 13.35
C GLN A 178 0.18 -13.90 12.20
N PHE A 179 -0.17 -13.38 11.02
CA PHE A 179 0.73 -13.34 9.89
C PHE A 179 1.94 -12.45 10.15
N ASN A 180 1.77 -11.27 10.74
CA ASN A 180 2.89 -10.43 11.15
C ASN A 180 3.81 -11.12 12.16
N GLU A 181 3.26 -11.78 13.17
CA GLU A 181 4.04 -12.55 14.15
C GLU A 181 4.84 -13.69 13.48
N TYR A 182 4.22 -14.39 12.53
CA TYR A 182 4.89 -15.41 11.72
C TYR A 182 6.05 -14.79 10.93
N LEU A 183 5.84 -13.66 10.28
CA LEU A 183 6.87 -12.99 9.50
C LEU A 183 8.01 -12.44 10.36
N ASP A 184 7.74 -11.98 11.58
CA ASP A 184 8.78 -11.52 12.50
C ASP A 184 9.68 -12.67 12.97
N GLN A 185 9.16 -13.90 13.00
CA GLN A 185 9.91 -15.11 13.37
C GLN A 185 10.68 -15.72 12.19
N ASN A 186 10.14 -15.63 10.98
CA ASN A 186 10.66 -16.35 9.82
C ASN A 186 11.39 -15.44 8.82
N GLY A 187 11.11 -14.13 8.83
CA GLY A 187 11.64 -13.15 7.89
C GLY A 187 11.20 -13.40 6.44
N SER A 188 11.96 -12.82 5.51
CA SER A 188 11.90 -13.13 4.08
C SER A 188 13.30 -13.13 3.49
N ALA A 189 13.50 -13.92 2.44
CA ALA A 189 14.75 -13.96 1.70
C ALA A 189 14.96 -12.71 0.83
N ASN A 190 13.87 -12.06 0.38
CA ASN A 190 13.89 -10.89 -0.50
C ASN A 190 13.05 -9.75 0.07
N PRO A 191 13.37 -8.48 -0.25
CA PRO A 191 12.54 -7.34 0.11
C PRO A 191 11.13 -7.44 -0.47
N TYR A 192 10.16 -7.21 0.39
CA TYR A 192 8.75 -7.15 0.01
C TYR A 192 7.95 -6.31 1.02
N PHE A 193 6.80 -5.84 0.59
CA PHE A 193 5.74 -5.37 1.46
C PHE A 193 4.44 -6.06 1.09
N TYR A 194 3.45 -5.95 1.96
CA TYR A 194 2.12 -6.44 1.63
C TYR A 194 1.08 -5.46 2.13
N GLY A 195 -0.06 -5.46 1.47
CA GLY A 195 -1.20 -4.61 1.78
C GLY A 195 -2.51 -5.34 1.52
N VAL A 196 -3.60 -4.72 1.93
CA VAL A 196 -4.94 -5.31 1.82
C VAL A 196 -5.89 -4.28 1.22
N TYR A 197 -6.60 -4.71 0.17
CA TYR A 197 -7.63 -3.93 -0.49
C TYR A 197 -9.01 -4.50 -0.21
N PHE A 198 -9.98 -3.62 0.05
CA PHE A 198 -11.40 -3.96 0.07
C PHE A 198 -12.13 -3.21 -1.03
N PRO A 199 -12.98 -3.86 -1.82
CA PRO A 199 -13.72 -3.18 -2.88
C PRO A 199 -14.75 -2.23 -2.25
N GLU A 200 -14.91 -1.05 -2.87
CA GLU A 200 -15.91 -0.04 -2.52
C GLU A 200 -16.96 0.11 -3.64
N TYR A 201 -17.20 -0.97 -4.40
CA TYR A 201 -18.18 -1.06 -5.47
C TYR A 201 -19.01 -2.34 -5.37
N ASP A 202 -20.22 -2.29 -5.94
CA ASP A 202 -21.12 -3.44 -5.97
C ASP A 202 -20.70 -4.46 -7.02
N GLY A 203 -20.97 -5.75 -6.74
CA GLY A 203 -20.71 -6.83 -7.69
C GLY A 203 -19.25 -7.30 -7.77
N ALA A 204 -18.40 -6.90 -6.82
CA ALA A 204 -17.04 -7.41 -6.70
C ALA A 204 -17.03 -8.95 -6.60
N GLU A 205 -16.18 -9.60 -7.41
CA GLU A 205 -16.04 -11.07 -7.43
C GLU A 205 -15.19 -11.62 -6.26
N ALA A 206 -14.51 -10.73 -5.54
CA ALA A 206 -13.69 -11.02 -4.38
C ALA A 206 -14.05 -10.07 -3.23
N ASP A 207 -14.12 -10.60 -2.01
CA ASP A 207 -14.36 -9.79 -0.81
C ASP A 207 -13.19 -8.87 -0.46
N PHE A 208 -11.96 -9.27 -0.81
CA PHE A 208 -10.74 -8.47 -0.64
C PHE A 208 -9.60 -8.97 -1.55
N PHE A 209 -8.62 -8.11 -1.80
CA PHE A 209 -7.33 -8.50 -2.36
C PHE A 209 -6.23 -8.41 -1.30
N GLY A 210 -5.41 -9.46 -1.18
CA GLY A 210 -4.09 -9.35 -0.58
C GLY A 210 -3.09 -9.00 -1.68
N VAL A 211 -2.31 -7.93 -1.52
CA VAL A 211 -1.21 -7.64 -2.44
C VAL A 211 0.12 -7.95 -1.77
N ILE A 212 1.03 -8.56 -2.52
CA ILE A 212 2.43 -8.68 -2.14
C ILE A 212 3.23 -7.91 -3.19
N GLY A 213 3.87 -6.81 -2.79
CA GLY A 213 4.81 -6.07 -3.63
C GLY A 213 6.23 -6.54 -3.34
N MET A 214 6.97 -6.98 -4.36
CA MET A 214 8.36 -7.43 -4.28
C MET A 214 9.26 -6.52 -5.12
N LEU A 215 10.52 -6.35 -4.71
CA LEU A 215 11.56 -5.77 -5.56
C LEU A 215 11.72 -6.64 -6.82
N ALA A 216 11.70 -6.04 -8.01
CA ALA A 216 11.86 -6.76 -9.26
C ALA A 216 13.21 -7.51 -9.27
N LEU A 217 13.16 -8.83 -9.45
CA LEU A 217 14.31 -9.62 -9.85
C LEU A 217 14.81 -9.04 -11.18
N THR A 218 16.05 -8.56 -11.20
CA THR A 218 16.77 -8.29 -12.44
C THR A 218 16.70 -9.58 -13.28
N GLN A 219 16.04 -9.53 -14.44
CA GLN A 219 16.33 -10.51 -15.49
C GLN A 219 17.67 -10.17 -16.13
#